data_AF-A0A1G3QVM2-F1
#
_entry.id   AF-A0A1G3QVM2-F1
#
_cell.length_a   1.000
_cell.length_b   1.000
_cell.length_c   1.000
_cell.angle_alpha   90.00
_cell.angle_beta   90.00
_cell.angle_gamma   90.00
#
_symmetry.space_group_name_H-M   'P 1'
#
loop_
_entity.id
_entity.type
_entity.pdbx_description
1 polymer ?
#
loop_
_entity_poly.entity_id
_entity_poly.type
_entity_poly.pdbx_seq_one_letter_code
_entity_poly.pdbx_strand_id
1 'polypeptide(L)'
;MILSGDISQSIFKHADREAPVEACGYLAGIGKRVSKHYPMTNSEGRNDHFAFDPKEQFAVHKSARDEGLTIIGVYHSHPASPARPSGEDIRLAYDPTVVYVIVSLMDGIKTMMGFRIIKGTVEEEPMIIEENSNLRRNMMERKIDVKGLKAELKKESKKLQLDFNELKSGGYIKQTQKDLFTVRLRCPGGKVTSEKLRKAAEISDRYGKREVHISVRQSIEVPYVHYKNFDEVAESLRQIDWSVASCGPRVRVPTACAGCTYNPNGITDCQGICTEVDRKYFGTPTGHHKFKISFSGCPIDCFRTREMDLGFQGMLEPALEENLCTGCELCVKACEEEALRMEGGLPVRDLGKCIYCGDCVKVCPVNAMTSKRIGWLARVGGKHGKHPYFAYEVAGFLTDNQVFSLIEKTIEWYARNATGRERIGRSIERLGLNKYIDEIVAPLGLESIRDDAGRAKFYSRGNFYAK
;
A
#
# COMPACT_ATOMS: atom_id res chain seq x y z
N MET A 1 20.75 7.80 21.53
CA MET A 1 22.11 7.58 20.97
C MET A 1 22.07 7.63 19.44
N ILE A 2 23.11 8.16 18.78
CA ILE A 2 23.22 8.22 17.31
C ILE A 2 24.37 7.34 16.84
N LEU A 3 24.10 6.39 15.93
CA LEU A 3 25.07 5.45 15.35
C LEU A 3 25.16 5.68 13.84
N SER A 4 26.33 5.47 13.24
CA SER A 4 26.42 5.31 11.79
C SER A 4 25.98 3.89 11.38
N GLY A 5 25.52 3.72 10.14
CA GLY A 5 25.21 2.40 9.58
C GLY A 5 26.37 1.40 9.68
N ASP A 6 27.62 1.86 9.49
CA ASP A 6 28.81 0.99 9.57
C ASP A 6 29.05 0.49 11.00
N ILE A 7 28.88 1.34 12.00
CA ILE A 7 29.04 0.98 13.42
C ILE A 7 27.95 0.01 13.84
N SER A 8 26.70 0.27 13.47
CA SER A 8 25.58 -0.66 13.75
C SER A 8 25.83 -2.03 13.13
N GLN A 9 26.27 -2.09 11.87
CA GLN A 9 26.63 -3.37 11.23
C GLN A 9 27.82 -4.05 11.89
N SER A 10 28.82 -3.29 12.35
CA SER A 10 29.98 -3.83 13.05
C SER A 10 29.60 -4.50 14.37
N ILE A 11 28.66 -3.90 15.13
CA ILE A 11 28.13 -4.49 16.36
C ILE A 11 27.36 -5.79 16.06
N PHE A 12 26.48 -5.80 15.07
CA PHE A 12 25.74 -7.01 14.69
C PHE A 12 26.66 -8.15 14.25
N LYS A 13 27.71 -7.84 13.47
CA LYS A 13 28.72 -8.83 13.07
C LYS A 13 29.48 -9.39 14.27
N HIS A 14 29.72 -8.57 15.30
CA HIS A 14 30.34 -9.08 16.53
C HIS A 14 29.40 -10.03 17.25
N ALA A 15 28.15 -9.63 17.45
CA ALA A 15 27.13 -10.47 18.10
C ALA A 15 26.96 -11.83 17.38
N ASP A 16 26.90 -11.84 16.05
CA ASP A 16 26.83 -13.09 15.27
C ASP A 16 28.02 -14.02 15.49
N ARG A 17 29.21 -13.45 15.62
CA ARG A 17 30.46 -14.22 15.71
C ARG A 17 30.59 -14.89 17.07
N GLU A 18 30.20 -14.21 18.14
CA GLU A 18 30.32 -14.75 19.50
C GLU A 18 29.13 -15.66 19.88
N ALA A 19 27.99 -15.57 19.18
CA ALA A 19 26.85 -16.44 19.44
C ALA A 19 27.26 -17.94 19.43
N PRO A 20 26.85 -18.74 20.45
CA PRO A 20 25.80 -18.46 21.44
C PRO A 20 26.28 -17.77 22.73
N VAL A 21 27.53 -17.31 22.82
CA VAL A 21 28.04 -16.51 23.95
C VAL A 21 27.59 -15.05 23.78
N GLU A 22 27.35 -14.33 24.88
CA GLU A 22 27.06 -12.90 24.77
C GLU A 22 28.31 -12.15 24.32
N ALA A 23 28.25 -11.54 23.12
CA ALA A 23 29.21 -10.53 22.71
C ALA A 23 29.07 -9.31 23.61
N CYS A 24 30.17 -8.63 23.93
CA CYS A 24 30.14 -7.37 24.68
C CYS A 24 31.14 -6.35 24.12
N GLY A 25 30.96 -5.07 24.46
CA GLY A 25 31.94 -4.04 24.11
C GLY A 25 31.52 -2.62 24.47
N TYR A 26 32.39 -1.67 24.13
CA TYR A 26 32.17 -0.25 24.35
C TYR A 26 31.87 0.52 23.06
N LEU A 27 31.08 1.58 23.22
CA LEU A 27 30.78 2.57 22.20
C LEU A 27 31.31 3.93 22.65
N ALA A 28 32.25 4.49 21.87
CA ALA A 28 32.87 5.77 22.16
C ALA A 28 32.48 6.84 21.13
N GLY A 29 32.39 8.08 21.59
CA GLY A 29 31.94 9.19 20.76
C GLY A 29 31.99 10.53 21.47
N ILE A 30 31.40 11.54 20.81
CA ILE A 30 31.28 12.90 21.33
C ILE A 30 29.79 13.24 21.46
N GLY A 31 29.38 13.67 22.65
CA GLY A 31 27.98 13.94 22.96
C GLY A 31 27.12 12.66 22.84
N LYS A 32 26.12 12.68 21.96
CA LYS A 32 25.25 11.51 21.71
C LYS A 32 25.65 10.66 20.49
N ARG A 33 26.68 11.07 19.73
CA ARG A 33 27.06 10.43 18.46
C ARG A 33 28.26 9.53 18.67
N VAL A 34 28.06 8.23 18.41
CA VAL A 34 29.10 7.21 18.46
C VAL A 34 29.92 7.29 17.18
N SER A 35 31.23 7.38 17.32
CA SER A 35 32.20 7.39 16.22
C SER A 35 33.05 6.13 16.19
N LYS A 36 33.09 5.36 17.29
CA LYS A 36 33.95 4.19 17.40
C LYS A 36 33.30 3.06 18.18
N HIS A 37 33.51 1.84 17.68
CA HIS A 37 33.05 0.59 18.24
C HIS A 37 34.26 -0.24 18.68
N TYR A 38 34.26 -0.65 19.95
CA TYR A 38 35.29 -1.49 20.56
C TYR A 38 34.67 -2.83 20.96
N PRO A 39 34.72 -3.86 20.10
CA PRO A 39 34.34 -5.21 20.49
C PRO A 39 35.34 -5.73 21.55
N MET A 40 34.82 -6.42 22.57
CA MET A 40 35.61 -6.95 23.67
C MET A 40 35.31 -8.43 23.90
N THR A 41 36.24 -9.09 24.56
CA THR A 41 36.11 -10.49 24.97
C THR A 41 35.23 -10.57 26.23
N ASN A 42 34.19 -11.40 26.20
CA ASN A 42 33.44 -11.79 27.39
C ASN A 42 34.28 -12.79 28.20
N SER A 43 34.88 -12.35 29.30
CA SER A 43 35.82 -13.16 30.09
C SER A 43 35.15 -14.34 30.83
N GLU A 44 33.83 -14.33 30.96
CA GLU A 44 33.07 -15.41 31.61
C GLU A 44 32.52 -16.43 30.62
N GLY A 45 32.51 -16.11 29.32
CA GLY A 45 32.11 -17.05 28.25
C GLY A 45 30.68 -17.56 28.37
N ARG A 46 29.80 -16.81 29.05
CA ARG A 46 28.40 -17.20 29.29
C ARG A 46 27.44 -16.58 28.30
N ASN A 47 26.25 -17.16 28.23
CA ASN A 47 25.16 -16.78 27.33
C ASN A 47 24.03 -16.00 28.02
N ASP A 48 24.18 -15.73 29.31
CA ASP A 48 23.19 -15.08 30.18
C ASP A 48 23.74 -13.88 30.97
N HIS A 49 25.05 -13.62 30.88
CA HIS A 49 25.73 -12.40 31.36
C HIS A 49 27.13 -12.26 30.75
N PHE A 50 27.72 -11.08 30.90
CA PHE A 50 29.09 -10.79 30.47
C PHE A 50 29.90 -10.09 31.56
N ALA A 51 31.22 -10.33 31.51
CA ALA A 51 32.21 -9.50 32.20
C ALA A 51 33.30 -9.12 31.20
N PHE A 52 33.76 -7.87 31.29
CA PHE A 52 34.85 -7.38 30.45
C PHE A 52 36.19 -7.94 30.94
N ASP A 53 37.07 -8.31 29.99
CA ASP A 53 38.48 -8.51 30.31
C ASP A 53 39.09 -7.18 30.83
N PRO A 54 39.66 -7.15 32.06
CA PRO A 54 40.17 -5.91 32.63
C PRO A 54 41.30 -5.26 31.80
N LYS A 55 42.15 -6.05 31.14
CA LYS A 55 43.25 -5.51 30.32
C LYS A 55 42.70 -4.83 29.07
N GLU A 56 41.71 -5.44 28.42
CA GLU A 56 41.03 -4.83 27.27
C GLU A 56 40.29 -3.56 27.69
N GLN A 57 39.63 -3.57 28.84
CA GLN A 57 38.92 -2.40 29.38
C GLN A 57 39.87 -1.21 29.57
N PHE A 58 41.03 -1.41 30.21
CA PHE A 58 42.04 -0.34 30.34
C PHE A 58 42.56 0.14 28.99
N ALA A 59 42.78 -0.75 28.03
CA ALA A 59 43.26 -0.39 26.70
C ALA A 59 42.22 0.45 25.92
N VAL A 60 40.94 0.08 25.98
CA VAL A 60 39.84 0.82 25.34
C VAL A 60 39.69 2.21 25.96
N HIS A 61 39.68 2.31 27.29
CA HIS A 61 39.59 3.61 27.96
C HIS A 61 40.79 4.52 27.64
N LYS A 62 41.99 3.95 27.51
CA LYS A 62 43.19 4.69 27.09
C LYS A 62 43.05 5.16 25.63
N SER A 63 42.71 4.28 24.69
CA SER A 63 42.50 4.64 23.27
C SER A 63 41.42 5.71 23.10
N ALA A 64 40.30 5.58 23.79
CA ALA A 64 39.23 6.59 23.75
C ALA A 64 39.76 7.96 24.24
N ARG A 65 40.51 7.99 25.34
CA ARG A 65 41.11 9.21 25.87
C ARG A 65 42.14 9.84 24.93
N ASP A 66 43.02 9.03 24.35
CA ASP A 66 44.06 9.48 23.42
C ASP A 66 43.45 10.09 22.14
N GLU A 67 42.25 9.65 21.75
CA GLU A 67 41.48 10.16 20.61
C GLU A 67 40.47 11.26 20.99
N GLY A 68 40.44 11.68 22.25
CA GLY A 68 39.50 12.71 22.74
C GLY A 68 38.03 12.27 22.76
N LEU A 69 37.77 10.96 22.78
CA LEU A 69 36.44 10.36 22.81
C LEU A 69 36.03 10.00 24.24
N THR A 70 34.73 10.07 24.50
CA THR A 70 34.12 9.59 25.74
C THR A 70 33.39 8.27 25.50
N ILE A 71 33.44 7.37 26.48
CA ILE A 71 32.58 6.17 26.47
C ILE A 71 31.15 6.65 26.75
N ILE A 72 30.26 6.41 25.79
CA ILE A 72 28.86 6.86 25.86
C ILE A 72 27.87 5.70 25.82
N GLY A 73 28.36 4.48 25.56
CA GLY A 73 27.56 3.27 25.64
C GLY A 73 28.37 2.02 25.95
N VAL A 74 27.68 1.09 26.59
CA VAL A 74 28.07 -0.31 26.75
C VAL A 74 27.08 -1.13 25.95
N TYR A 75 27.53 -2.17 25.24
CA TYR A 75 26.60 -3.08 24.60
C TYR A 75 26.92 -4.53 24.92
N HIS A 76 25.87 -5.35 24.90
CA HIS A 76 25.98 -6.80 24.88
C HIS A 76 24.89 -7.43 24.01
N SER A 77 25.06 -8.71 23.67
CA SER A 77 24.10 -9.44 22.85
C SER A 77 23.33 -10.48 23.64
N HIS A 78 22.01 -10.56 23.41
CA HIS A 78 21.16 -11.64 23.85
C HIS A 78 20.97 -12.66 22.71
N PRO A 79 21.57 -13.87 22.80
CA PRO A 79 21.54 -14.83 21.70
C PRO A 79 20.14 -15.43 21.45
N ALA A 80 19.35 -15.59 22.51
CA ALA A 80 18.07 -16.29 22.48
C ALA A 80 16.91 -15.52 23.16
N SER A 81 17.10 -14.27 23.52
CA SER A 81 16.09 -13.46 24.21
C SER A 81 15.95 -12.08 23.56
N PRO A 82 14.82 -11.37 23.73
CA PRO A 82 14.58 -10.08 23.07
C PRO A 82 15.50 -8.98 23.61
N ALA A 83 15.62 -7.88 22.88
CA ALA A 83 16.48 -6.75 23.20
C ALA A 83 15.90 -5.89 24.35
N ARG A 84 15.80 -6.48 25.54
CA ARG A 84 15.33 -5.85 26.78
C ARG A 84 16.25 -6.23 27.95
N PRO A 85 16.46 -5.36 28.95
CA PRO A 85 17.31 -5.70 30.09
C PRO A 85 16.72 -6.87 30.89
N SER A 86 17.54 -7.86 31.22
CA SER A 86 17.26 -8.90 32.19
C SER A 86 17.40 -8.37 33.63
N GLY A 87 16.95 -9.16 34.62
CA GLY A 87 17.14 -8.80 36.03
C GLY A 87 18.62 -8.68 36.42
N GLU A 88 19.49 -9.48 35.80
CA GLU A 88 20.93 -9.45 36.02
C GLU A 88 21.57 -8.20 35.38
N ASP A 89 21.15 -7.84 34.17
CA ASP A 89 21.61 -6.61 33.50
C ASP A 89 21.32 -5.36 34.34
N ILE A 90 20.13 -5.30 34.94
CA ILE A 90 19.73 -4.19 35.79
C ILE A 90 20.56 -4.17 37.09
N ARG A 91 20.91 -5.34 37.62
CA ARG A 91 21.72 -5.48 38.83
C ARG A 91 23.18 -5.07 38.62
N LEU A 92 23.73 -5.36 37.44
CA LEU A 92 25.12 -5.09 37.07
C LEU A 92 25.32 -3.71 36.40
N ALA A 93 24.24 -2.95 36.19
CA ALA A 93 24.30 -1.60 35.64
C ALA A 93 24.79 -0.56 36.66
N TYR A 94 26.11 -0.45 36.82
CA TYR A 94 26.73 0.46 37.80
C TYR A 94 26.96 1.89 37.31
N ASP A 95 26.99 2.14 36.01
CA ASP A 95 27.30 3.46 35.44
C ASP A 95 26.03 4.12 34.88
N PRO A 96 25.47 5.13 35.57
CA PRO A 96 24.25 5.80 35.13
C PRO A 96 24.48 6.76 33.95
N THR A 97 25.72 7.00 33.55
CA THR A 97 26.08 7.99 32.53
C THR A 97 26.10 7.42 31.11
N VAL A 98 26.23 6.10 30.98
CA VAL A 98 26.27 5.40 29.69
C VAL A 98 24.89 4.90 29.28
N VAL A 99 24.72 4.68 27.98
CA VAL A 99 23.56 3.97 27.44
C VAL A 99 23.89 2.49 27.34
N TYR A 100 23.04 1.64 27.92
CA TYR A 100 23.13 0.19 27.83
C TYR A 100 22.41 -0.27 26.57
N VAL A 101 23.16 -0.79 25.61
CA VAL A 101 22.66 -1.20 24.30
C VAL A 101 22.55 -2.72 24.25
N ILE A 102 21.35 -3.25 24.03
CA ILE A 102 21.12 -4.70 23.99
C ILE A 102 20.85 -5.12 22.55
N VAL A 103 21.61 -6.10 22.08
CA VAL A 103 21.54 -6.65 20.73
C VAL A 103 20.89 -8.03 20.78
N SER A 104 19.65 -8.16 20.35
CA SER A 104 19.02 -9.49 20.28
C SER A 104 19.30 -10.17 18.95
N LEU A 105 19.59 -11.47 19.01
CA LEU A 105 19.70 -12.38 17.86
C LEU A 105 18.54 -13.40 17.80
N MET A 106 17.56 -13.28 18.71
CA MET A 106 16.45 -14.23 18.87
C MET A 106 15.73 -14.46 17.54
N ASP A 107 15.42 -15.71 17.22
CA ASP A 107 14.70 -16.12 16.00
C ASP A 107 15.32 -15.60 14.69
N GLY A 108 16.64 -15.38 14.68
CA GLY A 108 17.37 -14.80 13.57
C GLY A 108 16.96 -13.34 13.24
N ILE A 109 16.31 -12.65 14.19
CA ILE A 109 16.00 -11.22 14.09
C ILE A 109 17.09 -10.45 14.82
N LYS A 110 17.81 -9.58 14.10
CA LYS A 110 18.82 -8.70 14.71
C LYS A 110 18.19 -7.39 15.08
N THR A 111 17.97 -7.19 16.37
CA THR A 111 17.42 -5.93 16.89
C THR A 111 18.41 -5.33 17.88
N MET A 112 18.41 -4.00 18.00
CA MET A 112 19.28 -3.28 18.91
C MET A 112 18.47 -2.18 19.57
N MET A 113 18.43 -2.18 20.90
CA MET A 113 17.70 -1.19 21.70
C MET A 113 18.64 -0.57 22.73
N GLY A 114 18.42 0.71 23.05
CA GLY A 114 19.22 1.45 24.03
C GLY A 114 18.41 1.74 25.29
N PHE A 115 19.04 1.65 26.45
CA PHE A 115 18.41 1.84 27.76
C PHE A 115 19.28 2.70 28.68
N ARG A 116 18.66 3.55 29.49
CA ARG A 116 19.28 4.15 30.68
C ARG A 116 18.80 3.38 31.90
N ILE A 117 19.75 2.97 32.73
CA ILE A 117 19.47 2.23 33.95
C ILE A 117 20.02 3.05 35.13
N ILE A 118 19.13 3.58 35.96
CA ILE A 118 19.50 4.42 37.11
C ILE A 118 18.84 3.85 38.36
N LYS A 119 19.64 3.34 39.30
CA LYS A 119 19.17 2.76 40.59
C LYS A 119 18.04 1.71 40.41
N GLY A 120 18.15 0.88 39.37
CA GLY A 120 17.17 -0.16 39.06
C GLY A 120 15.97 0.28 38.21
N THR A 121 15.80 1.59 37.95
CA THR A 121 14.80 2.10 37.01
C THR A 121 15.33 2.03 35.58
N VAL A 122 14.53 1.45 34.67
CA VAL A 122 14.88 1.29 33.25
C VAL A 122 14.03 2.25 32.41
N GLU A 123 14.70 3.07 31.61
CA GLU A 123 14.06 3.92 30.61
C GLU A 123 14.68 3.65 29.23
N GLU A 124 13.85 3.60 28.19
CA GLU A 124 14.33 3.44 26.81
C GLU A 124 14.97 4.75 26.32
N GLU A 125 16.20 4.67 25.81
CA GLU A 125 16.89 5.79 25.17
C GLU A 125 16.76 5.64 23.64
N PRO A 126 16.09 6.57 22.93
CA PRO A 126 15.92 6.50 21.50
C PRO A 126 17.24 6.35 20.74
N MET A 127 17.31 5.40 19.81
CA MET A 127 18.47 5.21 18.94
C MET A 127 18.18 5.65 17.51
N ILE A 128 19.11 6.40 16.92
CA ILE A 128 19.05 6.86 15.52
C ILE A 128 20.22 6.25 14.76
N ILE A 129 19.95 5.55 13.67
CA ILE A 129 20.98 5.04 12.75
C ILE A 129 21.03 5.96 11.53
N GLU A 130 22.12 6.71 11.37
CA GLU A 130 22.34 7.61 10.23
C GLU A 130 22.83 6.81 9.01
N GLU A 131 22.13 6.93 7.88
CA GLU A 131 22.57 6.37 6.60
C GLU A 131 23.76 7.16 6.03
N ASN A 132 24.81 6.46 5.60
CA ASN A 132 26.05 7.06 5.11
C ASN A 132 25.81 8.00 3.90
N SER A 133 26.02 9.30 4.11
CA SER A 133 25.79 10.41 3.17
C SER A 133 26.72 10.47 1.95
N ASN A 134 27.70 9.57 1.85
CA ASN A 134 28.68 9.56 0.75
C ASN A 134 28.17 8.96 -0.57
N LEU A 135 27.03 8.26 -0.56
CA LEU A 135 26.43 7.69 -1.78
C LEU A 135 25.70 8.72 -2.65
N ARG A 136 25.17 9.81 -2.08
CA ARG A 136 24.39 10.82 -2.85
C ARG A 136 25.25 11.73 -3.72
N ARG A 137 26.48 12.06 -3.30
CA ARG A 137 27.35 13.00 -4.05
C ARG A 137 27.91 12.37 -5.33
N ASN A 138 28.30 11.10 -5.29
CA ASN A 138 28.85 10.40 -6.46
C ASN A 138 27.80 10.02 -7.53
N MET A 139 26.50 10.07 -7.20
CA MET A 139 25.42 9.68 -8.12
C MET A 139 25.00 10.79 -9.08
N MET A 140 25.27 12.06 -8.75
CA MET A 140 24.77 13.21 -9.50
C MET A 140 25.66 13.60 -10.69
N GLU A 141 26.94 13.18 -10.70
CA GLU A 141 27.92 13.57 -11.73
C GLU A 141 28.16 12.52 -12.83
N ARG A 142 27.68 11.28 -12.67
CA ARG A 142 27.81 10.27 -13.72
C ARG A 142 26.54 10.23 -14.57
N LYS A 143 26.64 10.70 -15.83
CA LYS A 143 25.70 10.33 -16.89
C LYS A 143 25.61 8.80 -16.92
N ILE A 144 24.55 8.25 -16.36
CA ILE A 144 24.29 6.80 -16.39
C ILE A 144 24.15 6.42 -17.86
N ASP A 145 25.04 5.56 -18.36
CA ASP A 145 24.88 4.95 -19.67
C ASP A 145 23.75 3.92 -19.60
N VAL A 146 22.52 4.42 -19.74
CA VAL A 146 21.29 3.62 -19.75
C VAL A 146 21.31 2.59 -20.89
N LYS A 147 22.08 2.82 -21.96
CA LYS A 147 22.21 1.84 -23.06
C LYS A 147 23.14 0.70 -22.67
N GLY A 148 24.31 1.00 -22.09
CA GLY A 148 25.25 0.02 -21.56
C GLY A 148 24.62 -0.87 -20.47
N LEU A 149 23.92 -0.24 -19.51
CA LEU A 149 23.24 -0.98 -18.43
C LEU A 149 22.13 -1.90 -18.97
N LYS A 150 21.38 -1.45 -19.99
CA LYS A 150 20.38 -2.29 -20.68
C LYS A 150 21.03 -3.44 -21.45
N ALA A 151 22.21 -3.22 -22.04
CA ALA A 151 22.94 -4.24 -22.78
C ALA A 151 23.51 -5.32 -21.85
N GLU A 152 24.10 -4.94 -20.72
CA GLU A 152 24.56 -5.88 -19.68
C GLU A 152 23.41 -6.69 -19.07
N LEU A 153 22.31 -6.03 -18.70
CA LEU A 153 21.10 -6.71 -18.19
C LEU A 153 20.52 -7.71 -19.21
N LYS A 154 20.60 -7.40 -20.50
CA LYS A 154 20.15 -8.31 -21.58
C LYS A 154 21.12 -9.49 -21.78
N LYS A 155 22.41 -9.28 -21.51
CA LYS A 155 23.47 -10.29 -21.61
C LYS A 155 23.44 -11.25 -20.42
N GLU A 156 23.21 -10.74 -19.20
CA GLU A 156 22.97 -11.56 -17.99
C GLU A 156 21.64 -12.31 -18.07
N SER A 157 20.56 -11.69 -18.57
CA SER A 157 19.26 -12.36 -18.80
C SER A 157 19.36 -13.56 -19.76
N LYS A 158 20.18 -13.47 -20.82
CA LYS A 158 20.45 -14.59 -21.72
C LYS A 158 21.20 -15.76 -21.04
N LYS A 159 21.96 -15.48 -19.97
CA LYS A 159 22.70 -16.48 -19.20
C LYS A 159 21.82 -17.19 -18.16
N LEU A 160 20.64 -16.64 -17.87
CA LEU A 160 19.77 -17.03 -16.75
C LEU A 160 18.46 -17.71 -17.16
N GLN A 161 18.21 -17.94 -18.46
CA GLN A 161 16.96 -18.51 -18.98
C GLN A 161 15.67 -17.93 -18.36
N LEU A 162 15.67 -16.64 -17.99
CA LEU A 162 14.51 -15.94 -17.41
C LEU A 162 13.96 -14.95 -18.42
N ASP A 163 12.71 -15.13 -18.86
CA ASP A 163 12.02 -14.16 -19.72
C ASP A 163 11.62 -12.92 -18.90
N PHE A 164 12.38 -11.85 -19.10
CA PHE A 164 12.17 -10.55 -18.48
C PHE A 164 10.79 -9.94 -18.79
N ASN A 165 10.12 -10.35 -19.85
CA ASN A 165 8.77 -9.91 -20.18
C ASN A 165 7.71 -10.63 -19.33
N GLU A 166 7.91 -11.91 -19.01
CA GLU A 166 7.03 -12.68 -18.12
C GLU A 166 7.10 -12.16 -16.67
N LEU A 167 8.31 -11.84 -16.19
CA LEU A 167 8.55 -11.23 -14.88
C LEU A 167 7.85 -9.87 -14.72
N LYS A 168 7.81 -9.06 -15.79
CA LYS A 168 7.09 -7.78 -15.82
C LYS A 168 5.58 -7.92 -15.85
N SER A 169 5.05 -9.08 -16.26
CA SER A 169 3.61 -9.37 -16.19
C SER A 169 3.17 -9.92 -14.83
N GLY A 170 4.03 -10.68 -14.14
CA GLY A 170 3.68 -11.45 -12.93
C GLY A 170 3.74 -10.71 -11.59
N GLY A 171 3.53 -9.39 -11.53
CA GLY A 171 3.43 -8.70 -10.23
C GLY A 171 4.74 -8.41 -9.51
N TYR A 172 5.88 -8.73 -10.12
CA TYR A 172 7.22 -8.45 -9.61
C TYR A 172 7.70 -7.06 -10.04
N ILE A 173 8.02 -6.21 -9.08
CA ILE A 173 8.41 -4.81 -9.32
C ILE A 173 9.90 -4.66 -9.01
N LYS A 174 10.71 -4.36 -10.03
CA LYS A 174 12.16 -4.18 -9.87
C LYS A 174 12.46 -3.03 -8.90
N GLN A 175 13.36 -3.27 -7.94
CA GLN A 175 13.86 -2.26 -7.01
C GLN A 175 15.18 -1.63 -7.50
N THR A 176 15.64 -0.63 -6.77
CA THR A 176 16.95 0.03 -7.00
C THR A 176 18.13 -0.87 -6.65
N GLN A 177 17.95 -1.76 -5.68
CA GLN A 177 18.93 -2.73 -5.24
C GLN A 177 19.15 -3.80 -6.32
N LYS A 178 20.39 -4.28 -6.43
CA LYS A 178 20.74 -5.33 -7.40
C LYS A 178 19.93 -6.60 -7.10
N ASP A 179 19.35 -7.19 -8.13
CA ASP A 179 18.66 -8.49 -8.10
C ASP A 179 17.43 -8.61 -7.16
N LEU A 180 16.99 -7.50 -6.54
CA LEU A 180 15.84 -7.45 -5.64
C LEU A 180 14.59 -6.85 -6.28
N PHE A 181 13.44 -7.38 -5.87
CA PHE A 181 12.13 -7.03 -6.37
C PHE A 181 11.10 -6.97 -5.24
N THR A 182 10.05 -6.18 -5.46
CA THR A 182 8.85 -6.20 -4.62
C THR A 182 7.86 -7.17 -5.23
N VAL A 183 7.43 -8.16 -4.45
CA VAL A 183 6.37 -9.10 -4.82
C VAL A 183 5.03 -8.48 -4.42
N ARG A 184 4.20 -8.10 -5.39
CA ARG A 184 2.84 -7.62 -5.11
C ARG A 184 1.86 -8.79 -5.08
N LEU A 185 1.11 -8.91 -4.00
CA LEU A 185 0.12 -9.98 -3.79
C LEU A 185 -1.28 -9.54 -4.28
N ARG A 186 -2.04 -10.48 -4.86
CA ARG A 186 -3.36 -10.21 -5.45
C ARG A 186 -4.43 -10.06 -4.36
N CYS A 187 -4.88 -8.83 -4.10
CA CYS A 187 -5.84 -8.52 -3.03
C CYS A 187 -7.07 -7.78 -3.60
N PRO A 188 -8.02 -8.46 -4.26
CA PRO A 188 -9.23 -7.81 -4.78
C PRO A 188 -10.02 -7.15 -3.66
N GLY A 189 -10.37 -5.87 -3.85
CA GLY A 189 -11.12 -5.10 -2.85
C GLY A 189 -10.39 -4.87 -1.52
N GLY A 190 -9.10 -5.23 -1.41
CA GLY A 190 -8.35 -5.17 -0.16
C GLY A 190 -8.77 -6.19 0.89
N LYS A 191 -9.64 -7.14 0.56
CA LYS A 191 -10.15 -8.14 1.50
C LYS A 191 -9.25 -9.36 1.50
N VAL A 192 -8.60 -9.61 2.63
CA VAL A 192 -7.66 -10.73 2.83
C VAL A 192 -8.06 -11.52 4.08
N THR A 193 -7.93 -12.84 4.03
CA THR A 193 -8.16 -13.70 5.20
C THR A 193 -6.97 -13.65 6.15
N SER A 194 -7.18 -14.04 7.41
CA SER A 194 -6.10 -14.18 8.40
C SER A 194 -5.02 -15.17 7.94
N GLU A 195 -5.40 -16.25 7.26
CA GLU A 195 -4.49 -17.20 6.62
C GLU A 195 -3.59 -16.52 5.57
N LYS A 196 -4.17 -15.75 4.65
CA LYS A 196 -3.42 -14.99 3.63
C LYS A 196 -2.49 -13.96 4.27
N LEU A 197 -2.93 -13.28 5.34
CA LEU A 197 -2.08 -12.36 6.08
C LEU A 197 -0.88 -13.06 6.72
N ARG A 198 -1.09 -14.21 7.39
CA ARG A 198 0.01 -15.01 7.95
C ARG A 198 0.97 -15.49 6.86
N LYS A 199 0.46 -15.92 5.70
CA LYS A 199 1.28 -16.30 4.56
C LYS A 199 2.12 -15.14 4.02
N ALA A 200 1.56 -13.93 3.96
CA ALA A 200 2.32 -12.75 3.55
C ALA A 200 3.46 -12.41 4.54
N ALA A 201 3.19 -12.54 5.84
CA ALA A 201 4.22 -12.38 6.88
C ALA A 201 5.32 -13.45 6.74
N GLU A 202 4.94 -14.71 6.59
CA GLU A 202 5.87 -15.83 6.37
C GLU A 202 6.77 -15.61 5.13
N ILE A 203 6.19 -15.17 4.01
CA ILE A 203 6.96 -14.85 2.80
C ILE A 203 7.94 -13.70 3.07
N SER A 204 7.52 -12.69 3.83
CA SER A 204 8.40 -11.57 4.21
C SER A 204 9.52 -12.00 5.17
N ASP A 205 9.24 -12.92 6.10
CA ASP A 205 10.23 -13.46 7.02
C ASP A 205 11.30 -14.28 6.30
N ARG A 206 10.89 -15.12 5.34
CA ARG A 206 11.79 -16.01 4.62
C ARG A 206 12.56 -15.34 3.50
N TYR A 207 11.88 -14.49 2.72
CA TYR A 207 12.41 -13.98 1.45
C TYR A 207 12.57 -12.47 1.40
N GLY A 208 12.01 -11.75 2.36
CA GLY A 208 12.04 -10.28 2.45
C GLY A 208 12.86 -9.79 3.64
N LYS A 209 12.37 -8.75 4.30
CA LYS A 209 12.98 -8.15 5.50
C LYS A 209 12.00 -8.03 6.67
N ARG A 210 11.08 -8.99 6.81
CA ARG A 210 10.08 -9.01 7.91
C ARG A 210 9.20 -7.77 7.95
N GLU A 211 8.98 -7.16 6.80
CA GLU A 211 8.08 -6.03 6.61
C GLU A 211 7.22 -6.23 5.36
N VAL A 212 6.03 -5.62 5.36
CA VAL A 212 5.17 -5.55 4.18
C VAL A 212 4.69 -4.12 3.99
N HIS A 213 4.49 -3.74 2.74
CA HIS A 213 3.92 -2.45 2.38
C HIS A 213 2.48 -2.63 1.91
N ILE A 214 1.57 -1.79 2.42
CA ILE A 214 0.17 -1.77 1.98
C ILE A 214 0.01 -0.60 1.01
N SER A 215 -0.24 -0.93 -0.26
CA SER A 215 -0.32 0.07 -1.31
C SER A 215 -1.66 0.83 -1.33
N VAL A 216 -1.68 2.01 -1.95
CA VAL A 216 -2.90 2.80 -2.22
C VAL A 216 -3.94 2.08 -3.09
N ARG A 217 -3.58 0.95 -3.71
CA ARG A 217 -4.50 0.06 -4.43
C ARG A 217 -4.85 -1.20 -3.62
N GLN A 218 -4.76 -1.12 -2.30
CA GLN A 218 -5.15 -2.17 -1.35
C GLN A 218 -4.40 -3.49 -1.52
N SER A 219 -3.30 -3.51 -2.28
CA SER A 219 -2.45 -4.70 -2.44
C SER A 219 -1.37 -4.72 -1.36
N ILE A 220 -1.12 -5.91 -0.82
CA ILE A 220 0.03 -6.20 0.04
C ILE A 220 1.26 -6.42 -0.84
N GLU A 221 2.39 -5.85 -0.43
CA GLU A 221 3.66 -5.90 -1.16
C GLU A 221 4.77 -6.38 -0.22
N VAL A 222 5.51 -7.41 -0.63
CA VAL A 222 6.69 -7.91 0.09
C VAL A 222 7.94 -7.37 -0.61
N PRO A 223 8.67 -6.40 -0.03
CA PRO A 223 9.89 -5.86 -0.61
C PRO A 223 11.09 -6.81 -0.41
N TYR A 224 12.22 -6.43 -1.02
CA TYR A 224 13.52 -7.10 -0.94
C TYR A 224 13.59 -8.59 -1.32
N VAL A 225 12.66 -9.10 -2.12
CA VAL A 225 12.69 -10.49 -2.58
C VAL A 225 13.67 -10.66 -3.73
N HIS A 226 14.62 -11.57 -3.57
CA HIS A 226 15.59 -11.89 -4.62
C HIS A 226 14.92 -12.69 -5.74
N TYR A 227 15.23 -12.40 -7.02
CA TYR A 227 14.51 -13.01 -8.15
C TYR A 227 14.59 -14.55 -8.21
N LYS A 228 15.66 -15.13 -7.66
CA LYS A 228 15.84 -16.59 -7.56
C LYS A 228 14.76 -17.26 -6.70
N ASN A 229 14.09 -16.53 -5.82
CA ASN A 229 13.07 -17.09 -4.93
C ASN A 229 11.65 -16.96 -5.50
N PHE A 230 11.47 -16.45 -6.73
CA PHE A 230 10.13 -16.24 -7.28
C PHE A 230 9.30 -17.50 -7.43
N ASP A 231 9.92 -18.61 -7.85
CA ASP A 231 9.20 -19.87 -8.04
C ASP A 231 8.73 -20.44 -6.69
N GLU A 232 9.58 -20.38 -5.67
CA GLU A 232 9.23 -20.80 -4.30
C GLU A 232 8.12 -19.92 -3.70
N VAL A 233 8.21 -18.60 -3.88
CA VAL A 233 7.16 -17.66 -3.42
C VAL A 233 5.84 -17.95 -4.14
N ALA A 234 5.87 -18.13 -5.45
CA ALA A 234 4.67 -18.44 -6.24
C ALA A 234 4.06 -19.78 -5.82
N GLU A 235 4.88 -20.80 -5.54
CA GLU A 235 4.41 -22.10 -5.05
C GLU A 235 3.79 -21.99 -3.65
N SER A 236 4.44 -21.28 -2.73
CA SER A 236 3.91 -21.06 -1.37
C SER A 236 2.56 -20.34 -1.37
N LEU A 237 2.33 -19.43 -2.32
CA LEU A 237 1.05 -18.77 -2.52
C LEU A 237 -0.01 -19.72 -3.10
N ARG A 238 0.36 -20.58 -4.07
CA ARG A 238 -0.55 -21.56 -4.68
C ARG A 238 -1.13 -22.54 -3.66
N GLN A 239 -0.35 -22.92 -2.64
CA GLN A 239 -0.79 -23.83 -1.57
C GLN A 239 -2.03 -23.34 -0.80
N ILE A 240 -2.30 -22.03 -0.81
CA ILE A 240 -3.46 -21.43 -0.11
C ILE A 240 -4.42 -20.72 -1.08
N ASP A 241 -4.47 -21.17 -2.34
CA ASP A 241 -5.25 -20.55 -3.41
C ASP A 241 -5.02 -19.02 -3.50
N TRP A 242 -3.75 -18.66 -3.56
CA TRP A 242 -3.32 -17.27 -3.69
C TRP A 242 -2.28 -17.10 -4.78
N SER A 243 -2.08 -15.86 -5.21
CA SER A 243 -1.21 -15.54 -6.33
C SER A 243 -0.66 -14.13 -6.25
N VAL A 244 0.40 -13.91 -7.02
CA VAL A 244 0.95 -12.59 -7.31
C VAL A 244 -0.02 -11.77 -8.18
N ALA A 245 -0.01 -10.46 -8.00
CA ALA A 245 -0.80 -9.51 -8.77
C ALA A 245 -0.26 -9.34 -10.21
N SER A 246 -0.92 -8.48 -11.01
CA SER A 246 -0.49 -8.19 -12.37
C SER A 246 0.33 -6.90 -12.46
N CYS A 247 1.33 -6.92 -13.34
CA CYS A 247 2.08 -5.73 -13.77
C CYS A 247 2.01 -5.57 -15.30
N GLY A 248 2.51 -4.43 -15.81
CA GLY A 248 2.47 -4.15 -17.25
C GLY A 248 1.12 -3.66 -17.81
N PRO A 249 0.92 -3.74 -19.15
CA PRO A 249 -0.27 -3.26 -19.88
C PRO A 249 -1.41 -4.29 -19.83
N ARG A 250 -1.97 -4.42 -18.64
CA ARG A 250 -3.02 -5.39 -18.31
C ARG A 250 -4.05 -4.77 -17.37
N VAL A 251 -5.21 -5.41 -17.25
CA VAL A 251 -6.17 -5.14 -16.18
C VAL A 251 -5.51 -5.45 -14.84
N ARG A 252 -5.53 -4.47 -13.94
CA ARG A 252 -5.01 -4.57 -12.57
C ARG A 252 -6.05 -5.16 -11.65
N VAL A 253 -5.58 -5.67 -10.51
CA VAL A 253 -6.45 -6.07 -9.39
C VAL A 253 -7.46 -4.94 -9.13
N PRO A 254 -8.77 -5.22 -9.24
CA PRO A 254 -9.81 -4.25 -8.95
C PRO A 254 -9.86 -3.97 -7.46
N THR A 255 -10.44 -2.85 -7.13
CA THR A 255 -10.34 -2.28 -5.80
C THR A 255 -11.68 -1.71 -5.38
N ALA A 256 -12.00 -1.77 -4.09
CA ALA A 256 -13.35 -1.51 -3.62
C ALA A 256 -13.34 -0.94 -2.20
N CYS A 257 -14.31 -0.09 -1.89
CA CYS A 257 -14.62 0.20 -0.48
C CYS A 257 -15.45 -0.93 0.14
N ALA A 258 -15.84 -0.77 1.41
CA ALA A 258 -16.68 -1.73 2.14
C ALA A 258 -18.05 -2.00 1.49
N GLY A 259 -18.56 -1.10 0.65
CA GLY A 259 -19.91 -1.23 0.08
C GLY A 259 -21.00 -1.31 1.16
N CYS A 260 -22.13 -1.95 0.86
CA CYS A 260 -23.18 -2.24 1.83
C CYS A 260 -22.84 -3.42 2.78
N THR A 261 -21.68 -4.06 2.64
CA THR A 261 -21.33 -5.25 3.44
C THR A 261 -21.24 -4.92 4.95
N TYR A 262 -20.74 -3.74 5.31
CA TYR A 262 -20.64 -3.31 6.72
C TYR A 262 -20.51 -1.78 6.90
N ASN A 263 -20.66 -0.98 5.84
CA ASN A 263 -20.76 0.48 5.96
C ASN A 263 -22.24 0.89 5.91
N PRO A 264 -22.77 1.62 6.92
CA PRO A 264 -24.18 2.05 6.95
C PRO A 264 -24.57 2.95 5.78
N ASN A 265 -23.59 3.59 5.13
CA ASN A 265 -23.84 4.40 3.94
C ASN A 265 -23.83 3.61 2.62
N GLY A 266 -23.39 2.36 2.63
CA GLY A 266 -23.24 1.56 1.42
C GLY A 266 -24.59 1.21 0.78
N ILE A 267 -24.72 1.49 -0.52
CA ILE A 267 -25.90 1.19 -1.32
C ILE A 267 -25.73 -0.15 -2.06
N THR A 268 -24.52 -0.42 -2.57
CA THR A 268 -24.23 -1.60 -3.40
C THR A 268 -23.14 -2.49 -2.81
N ASP A 269 -23.17 -3.79 -3.14
CA ASP A 269 -22.15 -4.75 -2.72
C ASP A 269 -20.87 -4.61 -3.56
N CYS A 270 -19.97 -3.77 -3.06
CA CYS A 270 -18.69 -3.52 -3.70
C CYS A 270 -17.72 -4.70 -3.58
N GLN A 271 -17.78 -5.46 -2.49
CA GLN A 271 -16.82 -6.53 -2.24
C GLN A 271 -17.14 -7.76 -3.09
N GLY A 272 -18.42 -8.11 -3.22
CA GLY A 272 -18.89 -9.17 -4.11
C GLY A 272 -18.55 -8.89 -5.58
N ILE A 273 -18.99 -7.75 -6.11
CA ILE A 273 -18.74 -7.42 -7.52
C ILE A 273 -17.24 -7.29 -7.84
N CYS A 274 -16.44 -6.74 -6.91
CA CYS A 274 -14.99 -6.61 -7.09
C CYS A 274 -14.31 -7.98 -7.18
N THR A 275 -14.76 -8.95 -6.38
CA THR A 275 -14.25 -10.34 -6.42
C THR A 275 -14.59 -10.99 -7.76
N GLU A 276 -15.82 -10.82 -8.25
CA GLU A 276 -16.25 -11.36 -9.55
C GLU A 276 -15.53 -10.72 -10.73
N VAL A 277 -15.31 -9.40 -10.70
CA VAL A 277 -14.53 -8.70 -11.72
C VAL A 277 -13.07 -9.13 -11.71
N ASP A 278 -12.49 -9.34 -10.54
CA ASP A 278 -11.14 -9.89 -10.42
C ASP A 278 -11.08 -11.30 -11.01
N ARG A 279 -12.03 -12.17 -10.70
CA ARG A 279 -12.11 -13.53 -11.26
C ARG A 279 -12.17 -13.53 -12.78
N LYS A 280 -13.00 -12.67 -13.38
CA LYS A 280 -13.26 -12.65 -14.82
C LYS A 280 -12.20 -11.92 -15.65
N TYR A 281 -11.66 -10.82 -15.14
CA TYR A 281 -10.91 -9.87 -15.98
C TYR A 281 -9.48 -9.57 -15.49
N PHE A 282 -9.07 -10.06 -14.31
CA PHE A 282 -7.70 -9.84 -13.84
C PHE A 282 -6.66 -10.36 -14.83
N GLY A 283 -5.66 -9.53 -15.13
CA GLY A 283 -4.54 -9.94 -15.98
C GLY A 283 -4.81 -9.89 -17.50
N THR A 284 -6.05 -9.61 -17.91
CA THR A 284 -6.42 -9.43 -19.33
C THR A 284 -5.49 -8.40 -20.00
N PRO A 285 -4.77 -8.76 -21.07
CA PRO A 285 -3.94 -7.83 -21.83
C PRO A 285 -4.77 -6.69 -22.42
N THR A 286 -4.26 -5.46 -22.31
CA THR A 286 -4.91 -4.29 -22.88
C THR A 286 -4.20 -3.79 -24.14
N GLY A 287 -3.05 -4.36 -24.51
CA GLY A 287 -2.24 -3.95 -25.66
C GLY A 287 -1.45 -2.65 -25.49
N HIS A 288 -1.89 -1.74 -24.61
CA HIS A 288 -1.35 -0.36 -24.56
C HIS A 288 -0.75 0.02 -23.21
N HIS A 289 -1.59 0.10 -22.18
CA HIS A 289 -1.19 0.50 -20.85
C HIS A 289 -2.12 -0.10 -19.79
N LYS A 290 -1.68 -0.11 -18.53
CA LYS A 290 -2.46 -0.57 -17.37
C LYS A 290 -3.88 -0.03 -17.37
N PHE A 291 -4.83 -0.89 -17.01
CA PHE A 291 -6.26 -0.56 -16.88
C PHE A 291 -6.71 -0.88 -15.46
N LYS A 292 -7.30 0.10 -14.79
CA LYS A 292 -7.68 0.06 -13.38
C LYS A 292 -9.18 0.16 -13.26
N ILE A 293 -9.77 -0.80 -12.56
CA ILE A 293 -11.19 -0.83 -12.24
C ILE A 293 -11.37 -0.55 -10.75
N SER A 294 -12.47 0.10 -10.37
CA SER A 294 -12.82 0.30 -8.96
C SER A 294 -14.30 0.44 -8.66
N PHE A 295 -14.66 0.16 -7.40
CA PHE A 295 -16.02 0.22 -6.88
C PHE A 295 -16.12 1.04 -5.59
N SER A 296 -17.08 1.96 -5.53
CA SER A 296 -17.48 2.69 -4.33
C SER A 296 -18.97 2.53 -4.10
N GLY A 297 -19.40 2.17 -2.89
CA GLY A 297 -20.78 1.77 -2.64
C GLY A 297 -21.79 2.91 -2.51
N CYS A 298 -21.34 4.15 -2.48
CA CYS A 298 -22.18 5.33 -2.31
C CYS A 298 -21.48 6.60 -2.84
N PRO A 299 -22.19 7.74 -2.92
CA PRO A 299 -21.63 8.99 -3.45
C PRO A 299 -20.41 9.58 -2.74
N ILE A 300 -20.12 9.18 -1.50
CA ILE A 300 -18.88 9.55 -0.78
C ILE A 300 -17.63 9.13 -1.57
N ASP A 301 -17.75 8.07 -2.38
CA ASP A 301 -16.71 7.64 -3.32
C ASP A 301 -15.34 7.39 -2.64
N CYS A 302 -15.31 6.66 -1.52
CA CYS A 302 -14.07 6.41 -0.74
C CYS A 302 -12.93 5.82 -1.59
N PHE A 303 -13.23 5.07 -2.65
CA PHE A 303 -12.22 4.51 -3.53
C PHE A 303 -11.77 5.47 -4.65
N ARG A 304 -12.38 6.65 -4.76
CA ARG A 304 -12.06 7.68 -5.77
C ARG A 304 -12.20 7.13 -7.18
N THR A 305 -13.37 6.59 -7.47
CA THR A 305 -13.69 5.94 -8.76
C THR A 305 -13.50 6.88 -9.95
N ARG A 306 -13.59 8.20 -9.74
CA ARG A 306 -13.25 9.23 -10.74
C ARG A 306 -11.78 9.23 -11.18
N GLU A 307 -10.87 8.64 -10.41
CA GLU A 307 -9.44 8.60 -10.72
C GLU A 307 -8.99 7.26 -11.37
N MET A 308 -9.95 6.42 -11.76
CA MET A 308 -9.70 5.09 -12.34
C MET A 308 -10.09 5.04 -13.82
N ASP A 309 -9.50 4.11 -14.57
CA ASP A 309 -9.77 3.98 -16.01
C ASP A 309 -11.25 3.67 -16.25
N LEU A 310 -11.84 2.86 -15.37
CA LEU A 310 -13.26 2.56 -15.31
C LEU A 310 -13.68 2.45 -13.84
N GLY A 311 -14.64 3.26 -13.41
CA GLY A 311 -15.07 3.36 -12.03
C GLY A 311 -16.58 3.21 -11.89
N PHE A 312 -17.03 2.61 -10.78
CA PHE A 312 -18.44 2.36 -10.50
C PHE A 312 -18.81 2.87 -9.11
N GLN A 313 -19.85 3.69 -9.04
CA GLN A 313 -20.36 4.25 -7.79
C GLN A 313 -21.80 3.79 -7.56
N GLY A 314 -22.11 3.24 -6.38
CA GLY A 314 -23.46 2.88 -6.00
C GLY A 314 -24.39 4.10 -5.98
N MET A 315 -25.61 3.92 -6.48
CA MET A 315 -26.65 4.94 -6.50
C MET A 315 -28.03 4.31 -6.29
N LEU A 316 -28.92 5.07 -5.65
CA LEU A 316 -30.27 4.65 -5.28
C LEU A 316 -31.26 5.69 -5.79
N GLU A 317 -32.33 5.27 -6.47
CA GLU A 317 -33.42 6.16 -6.85
C GLU A 317 -34.51 6.19 -5.75
N PRO A 318 -34.66 7.29 -4.99
CA PRO A 318 -35.76 7.42 -4.06
C PRO A 318 -37.13 7.36 -4.76
N ALA A 319 -38.11 6.75 -4.12
CA ALA A 319 -39.53 6.91 -4.41
C ALA A 319 -40.28 7.26 -3.12
N LEU A 320 -41.50 7.75 -3.26
CA LEU A 320 -42.38 8.11 -2.16
C LEU A 320 -43.66 7.27 -2.24
N GLU A 321 -43.96 6.56 -1.15
CA GLU A 321 -45.27 5.96 -0.90
C GLU A 321 -46.14 7.00 -0.18
N GLU A 322 -46.94 7.74 -0.95
CA GLU A 322 -47.67 8.92 -0.46
C GLU A 322 -48.61 8.59 0.70
N ASN A 323 -49.25 7.42 0.66
CA ASN A 323 -50.18 6.92 1.68
C ASN A 323 -49.52 6.66 3.05
N LEU A 324 -48.21 6.44 3.08
CA LEU A 324 -47.45 6.24 4.31
C LEU A 324 -46.81 7.54 4.83
N CYS A 325 -46.76 8.58 3.99
CA CYS A 325 -46.06 9.80 4.32
C CYS A 325 -46.84 10.62 5.35
N THR A 326 -46.16 11.01 6.43
CA THR A 326 -46.73 11.86 7.49
C THR A 326 -46.39 13.35 7.33
N GLY A 327 -45.62 13.72 6.29
CA GLY A 327 -45.19 15.11 6.09
C GLY A 327 -44.16 15.63 7.10
N CYS A 328 -43.45 14.76 7.85
CA CYS A 328 -42.52 15.16 8.93
C CYS A 328 -41.23 15.89 8.49
N GLU A 329 -41.00 16.06 7.19
CA GLU A 329 -39.88 16.79 6.58
C GLU A 329 -38.45 16.27 6.85
N LEU A 330 -38.28 15.14 7.56
CA LEU A 330 -36.94 14.60 7.86
C LEU A 330 -36.11 14.31 6.60
N CYS A 331 -36.76 13.83 5.54
CA CYS A 331 -36.11 13.56 4.26
C CYS A 331 -35.60 14.85 3.57
N VAL A 332 -36.34 15.96 3.70
CA VAL A 332 -35.94 17.27 3.18
C VAL A 332 -34.75 17.80 3.98
N LYS A 333 -34.81 17.73 5.31
CA LYS A 333 -33.72 18.20 6.19
C LYS A 333 -32.43 17.41 6.03
N ALA A 334 -32.52 16.13 5.69
CA ALA A 334 -31.36 15.28 5.44
C ALA A 334 -30.73 15.48 4.05
N CYS A 335 -31.37 16.22 3.14
CA CYS A 335 -30.91 16.37 1.77
C CYS A 335 -29.88 17.51 1.64
N GLU A 336 -28.60 17.18 1.72
CA GLU A 336 -27.49 18.15 1.54
C GLU A 336 -27.46 18.79 0.15
N GLU A 337 -28.04 18.11 -0.84
CA GLU A 337 -28.14 18.58 -2.24
C GLU A 337 -29.27 19.60 -2.46
N GLU A 338 -30.09 19.86 -1.43
CA GLU A 338 -31.32 20.65 -1.55
C GLU A 338 -32.24 20.17 -2.70
N ALA A 339 -32.24 18.86 -2.94
CA ALA A 339 -32.97 18.20 -4.02
C ALA A 339 -34.40 17.80 -3.62
N LEU A 340 -34.82 18.06 -2.39
CA LEU A 340 -36.16 17.79 -1.89
C LEU A 340 -36.76 19.07 -1.32
N ARG A 341 -38.06 19.27 -1.56
CA ARG A 341 -38.86 20.36 -0.98
C ARG A 341 -40.27 19.87 -0.68
N MET A 342 -40.99 20.53 0.22
CA MET A 342 -42.38 20.19 0.51
C MET A 342 -43.33 20.91 -0.43
N GLU A 343 -44.22 20.17 -1.09
CA GLU A 343 -45.34 20.71 -1.87
C GLU A 343 -46.61 19.90 -1.54
N GLY A 344 -47.71 20.57 -1.20
CA GLY A 344 -48.96 19.87 -0.87
C GLY A 344 -48.85 18.92 0.34
N GLY A 345 -47.90 19.15 1.26
CA GLY A 345 -47.65 18.28 2.41
C GLY A 345 -46.79 17.04 2.12
N LEU A 346 -46.32 16.87 0.87
CA LEU A 346 -45.49 15.74 0.44
C LEU A 346 -44.11 16.22 -0.03
N PRO A 347 -43.05 15.41 0.14
CA PRO A 347 -41.74 15.73 -0.39
C PRO A 347 -41.69 15.51 -1.91
N VAL A 348 -41.37 16.57 -2.65
CA VAL A 348 -41.17 16.57 -4.10
C VAL A 348 -39.69 16.67 -4.42
N ARG A 349 -39.21 15.78 -5.30
CA ARG A 349 -37.80 15.66 -5.67
C ARG A 349 -37.47 16.44 -6.95
N ASP A 350 -36.43 17.25 -6.87
CA ASP A 350 -35.74 17.84 -8.02
C ASP A 350 -34.73 16.84 -8.60
N LEU A 351 -34.99 16.36 -9.82
CA LEU A 351 -34.13 15.39 -10.51
C LEU A 351 -32.80 15.99 -10.99
N GLY A 352 -32.74 17.31 -11.18
CA GLY A 352 -31.54 18.03 -11.59
C GLY A 352 -30.52 18.15 -10.46
N LYS A 353 -30.98 18.25 -9.21
CA LYS A 353 -30.12 18.33 -8.03
C LYS A 353 -29.82 16.97 -7.38
N CYS A 354 -30.75 16.01 -7.45
CA CYS A 354 -30.57 14.74 -6.76
C CYS A 354 -29.40 13.92 -7.31
N ILE A 355 -28.44 13.61 -6.44
CA ILE A 355 -27.26 12.77 -6.75
C ILE A 355 -27.45 11.29 -6.43
N TYR A 356 -28.65 10.89 -5.98
CA TYR A 356 -29.00 9.49 -5.70
C TYR A 356 -28.23 8.85 -4.53
N CYS A 357 -27.98 9.63 -3.45
CA CYS A 357 -27.33 9.15 -2.22
C CYS A 357 -28.20 8.25 -1.34
N GLY A 358 -29.52 8.38 -1.44
CA GLY A 358 -30.47 7.60 -0.67
C GLY A 358 -30.63 8.02 0.79
N ASP A 359 -30.03 9.13 1.24
CA ASP A 359 -30.12 9.53 2.66
C ASP A 359 -31.56 9.83 3.08
N CYS A 360 -32.36 10.42 2.18
CA CYS A 360 -33.80 10.60 2.37
C CYS A 360 -34.58 9.31 2.64
N VAL A 361 -34.14 8.17 2.08
CA VAL A 361 -34.70 6.83 2.33
C VAL A 361 -34.28 6.35 3.71
N LYS A 362 -33.00 6.49 4.06
CA LYS A 362 -32.45 6.04 5.36
C LYS A 362 -33.09 6.75 6.55
N VAL A 363 -33.37 8.05 6.44
CA VAL A 363 -33.90 8.84 7.56
C VAL A 363 -35.41 8.74 7.73
N CYS A 364 -36.13 8.08 6.83
CA CYS A 364 -37.59 8.03 6.87
C CYS A 364 -38.09 7.09 7.98
N PRO A 365 -38.71 7.59 9.07
CA PRO A 365 -39.08 6.76 10.21
C PRO A 365 -40.27 5.83 9.94
N VAL A 366 -41.08 6.17 8.93
CA VAL A 366 -42.30 5.44 8.55
C VAL A 366 -42.12 4.64 7.26
N ASN A 367 -40.90 4.55 6.73
CA ASN A 367 -40.58 3.86 5.47
C ASN A 367 -41.41 4.33 4.26
N ALA A 368 -41.92 5.56 4.27
CA ALA A 368 -42.61 6.17 3.13
C ALA A 368 -41.63 6.52 2.00
N MET A 369 -40.38 6.89 2.32
CA MET A 369 -39.33 7.02 1.32
C MET A 369 -38.74 5.64 1.05
N THR A 370 -38.84 5.15 -0.18
CA THR A 370 -38.44 3.80 -0.57
C THR A 370 -37.35 3.82 -1.64
N SER A 371 -36.74 2.67 -1.89
CA SER A 371 -35.76 2.48 -2.97
C SER A 371 -36.47 1.95 -4.21
N LYS A 372 -36.73 2.81 -5.19
CA LYS A 372 -37.36 2.40 -6.46
C LYS A 372 -36.46 1.44 -7.24
N ARG A 373 -35.17 1.78 -7.32
CA ARG A 373 -34.13 0.93 -7.91
C ARG A 373 -32.76 1.31 -7.36
N ILE A 374 -31.87 0.32 -7.38
CA ILE A 374 -30.46 0.45 -6.99
C ILE A 374 -29.61 0.00 -8.17
N GLY A 375 -28.50 0.70 -8.40
CA GLY A 375 -27.54 0.31 -9.43
C GLY A 375 -26.24 1.08 -9.33
N TRP A 376 -25.48 1.08 -10.42
CA TRP A 376 -24.18 1.74 -10.50
C TRP A 376 -24.21 2.95 -11.44
N LEU A 377 -23.60 4.04 -11.02
CA LEU A 377 -23.10 5.10 -11.88
C LEU A 377 -21.74 4.68 -12.43
N ALA A 378 -21.64 4.56 -13.75
CA ALA A 378 -20.41 4.24 -14.46
C ALA A 378 -19.64 5.49 -14.87
N ARG A 379 -18.32 5.43 -14.69
CA ARG A 379 -17.36 6.49 -15.01
C ARG A 379 -16.19 5.95 -15.82
N VAL A 380 -15.71 6.68 -16.82
CA VAL A 380 -14.59 6.23 -17.67
C VAL A 380 -13.54 7.32 -17.91
N GLY A 381 -12.27 6.91 -18.03
CA GLY A 381 -11.18 7.77 -18.48
C GLY A 381 -10.30 8.39 -17.38
N GLY A 382 -10.59 8.11 -16.12
CA GLY A 382 -9.83 8.66 -14.99
C GLY A 382 -8.39 8.12 -14.89
N LYS A 383 -7.49 8.97 -14.39
CA LYS A 383 -6.19 8.51 -13.88
C LYS A 383 -5.61 9.47 -12.85
N HIS A 384 -4.97 8.89 -11.85
CA HIS A 384 -3.98 9.59 -11.03
C HIS A 384 -2.57 9.58 -11.65
N GLY A 385 -1.70 10.51 -11.24
CA GLY A 385 -0.26 10.55 -11.55
C GLY A 385 0.19 11.92 -12.07
N LYS A 386 1.34 11.96 -12.77
CA LYS A 386 1.99 13.20 -13.29
C LYS A 386 1.05 14.13 -14.07
N HIS A 387 0.06 13.56 -14.75
CA HIS A 387 -1.00 14.29 -15.45
C HIS A 387 -2.33 13.66 -15.03
N PRO A 388 -3.00 14.16 -13.99
CA PRO A 388 -4.24 13.56 -13.50
C PRO A 388 -5.41 13.87 -14.44
N TYR A 389 -6.32 12.92 -14.60
CA TYR A 389 -7.57 13.02 -15.37
C TYR A 389 -8.70 12.59 -14.44
N PHE A 390 -9.78 13.35 -14.39
CA PHE A 390 -11.02 12.84 -13.82
C PHE A 390 -11.84 12.16 -14.91
N ALA A 391 -12.44 11.04 -14.54
CA ALA A 391 -13.32 10.28 -15.40
C ALA A 391 -14.60 11.06 -15.74
N TYR A 392 -15.21 10.73 -16.87
CA TYR A 392 -16.54 11.19 -17.25
C TYR A 392 -17.60 10.22 -16.76
N GLU A 393 -18.67 10.73 -16.16
CA GLU A 393 -19.91 10.00 -15.94
C GLU A 393 -20.55 9.68 -17.31
N VAL A 394 -20.83 8.40 -17.56
CA VAL A 394 -21.29 7.91 -18.87
C VAL A 394 -22.63 7.20 -18.83
N ALA A 395 -22.98 6.56 -17.72
CA ALA A 395 -24.29 5.92 -17.57
C ALA A 395 -24.67 5.73 -16.10
N GLY A 396 -25.97 5.81 -15.80
CA GLY A 396 -26.54 5.58 -14.47
C GLY A 396 -27.27 4.25 -14.35
N PHE A 397 -27.53 3.82 -13.11
CA PHE A 397 -28.38 2.67 -12.75
C PHE A 397 -28.04 1.33 -13.43
N LEU A 398 -26.75 1.08 -13.70
CA LEU A 398 -26.35 -0.22 -14.23
C LEU A 398 -26.64 -1.32 -13.20
N THR A 399 -27.10 -2.47 -13.68
CA THR A 399 -27.11 -3.74 -12.94
C THR A 399 -25.71 -4.36 -12.92
N ASP A 400 -25.47 -5.33 -12.04
CA ASP A 400 -24.19 -6.06 -11.99
C ASP A 400 -23.85 -6.75 -13.32
N ASN A 401 -24.85 -7.28 -14.03
CA ASN A 401 -24.66 -7.87 -15.36
C ASN A 401 -24.20 -6.83 -16.39
N GLN A 402 -24.81 -5.65 -16.38
CA GLN A 402 -24.40 -4.55 -17.24
C GLN A 402 -23.00 -4.02 -16.89
N VAL A 403 -22.59 -4.07 -15.62
CA VAL A 403 -21.21 -3.76 -15.23
C VAL A 403 -20.22 -4.69 -15.92
N PHE A 404 -20.48 -6.00 -15.91
CA PHE A 404 -19.61 -6.97 -16.61
C PHE A 404 -19.54 -6.70 -18.12
N SER A 405 -20.69 -6.50 -18.77
CA SER A 405 -20.75 -6.18 -20.20
C SER A 405 -20.02 -4.88 -20.53
N LEU A 406 -20.16 -3.84 -19.69
CA LEU A 406 -19.47 -2.57 -19.90
C LEU A 406 -17.95 -2.73 -19.75
N ILE A 407 -17.46 -3.49 -18.76
CA ILE A 407 -16.03 -3.75 -18.58
C ILE A 407 -15.45 -4.42 -19.83
N GLU A 408 -16.07 -5.50 -20.29
CA GLU A 408 -15.64 -6.27 -21.45
C GLU A 408 -15.56 -5.38 -22.70
N LYS A 409 -16.67 -4.70 -23.04
CA LYS A 409 -16.72 -3.81 -24.21
C LYS A 409 -15.77 -2.63 -24.11
N THR A 410 -15.55 -2.09 -22.91
CA THR A 410 -14.57 -1.02 -22.71
C THR A 410 -13.14 -1.48 -22.94
N ILE A 411 -12.77 -2.69 -22.49
CA ILE A 411 -11.44 -3.26 -22.72
C ILE A 411 -11.22 -3.51 -24.21
N GLU A 412 -12.21 -4.10 -24.90
CA GLU A 412 -12.19 -4.32 -26.35
C GLU A 412 -12.06 -2.99 -27.12
N TRP A 413 -12.83 -1.98 -26.74
CA TRP A 413 -12.79 -0.66 -27.35
C TRP A 413 -11.41 -0.02 -27.17
N TYR A 414 -10.86 -0.09 -25.97
CA TYR A 414 -9.55 0.47 -25.64
C TYR A 414 -8.44 -0.22 -26.44
N ALA A 415 -8.46 -1.55 -26.53
CA ALA A 415 -7.47 -2.32 -27.30
C ALA A 415 -7.49 -1.99 -28.81
N ARG A 416 -8.66 -1.63 -29.37
CA ARG A 416 -8.79 -1.27 -30.79
C ARG A 416 -8.47 0.18 -31.10
N ASN A 417 -8.74 1.10 -30.17
CA ASN A 417 -8.74 2.53 -30.43
C ASN A 417 -7.51 3.27 -29.88
N ALA A 418 -6.82 2.69 -28.89
CA ALA A 418 -5.66 3.33 -28.30
C ALA A 418 -4.41 3.22 -29.16
N THR A 419 -3.47 4.14 -28.96
CA THR A 419 -2.19 4.14 -29.68
C THR A 419 -1.00 4.15 -28.72
N GLY A 420 0.05 3.41 -29.09
CA GLY A 420 1.27 3.32 -28.28
C GLY A 420 0.99 2.88 -26.84
N ARG A 421 1.40 3.72 -25.87
CA ARG A 421 1.25 3.47 -24.42
C ARG A 421 0.30 4.45 -23.73
N GLU A 422 -0.65 5.03 -24.48
CA GLU A 422 -1.64 5.93 -23.88
C GLU A 422 -2.58 5.20 -22.92
N ARG A 423 -3.30 5.96 -22.09
CA ARG A 423 -4.36 5.45 -21.21
C ARG A 423 -5.71 5.71 -21.85
N ILE A 424 -6.74 4.94 -21.48
CA ILE A 424 -8.08 5.08 -22.09
C ILE A 424 -8.62 6.53 -22.02
N GLY A 425 -8.35 7.26 -20.94
CA GLY A 425 -8.75 8.68 -20.84
C GLY A 425 -8.19 9.58 -21.93
N ARG A 426 -6.95 9.32 -22.38
CA ARG A 426 -6.35 10.03 -23.53
C ARG A 426 -6.94 9.58 -24.86
N SER A 427 -7.26 8.30 -25.00
CA SER A 427 -7.96 7.79 -26.18
C SER A 427 -9.35 8.43 -26.32
N ILE A 428 -10.08 8.57 -25.21
CA ILE A 428 -11.39 9.24 -25.16
C ILE A 428 -11.27 10.74 -25.44
N GLU A 429 -10.29 11.42 -24.84
CA GLU A 429 -10.02 12.83 -25.12
C GLU A 429 -9.71 13.08 -26.61
N ARG A 430 -8.91 12.22 -27.23
CA ARG A 430 -8.55 12.32 -28.65
C ARG A 430 -9.70 11.99 -29.60
N LEU A 431 -10.51 11.00 -29.27
CA LEU A 431 -11.56 10.47 -30.14
C LEU A 431 -12.94 11.08 -29.88
N GLY A 432 -13.10 11.80 -28.78
CA GLY A 432 -14.37 12.34 -28.30
C GLY A 432 -15.13 11.35 -27.42
N LEU A 433 -15.71 11.86 -26.33
CA LEU A 433 -16.53 11.08 -25.40
C LEU A 433 -17.78 10.50 -26.06
N ASN A 434 -18.43 11.25 -26.96
CA ASN A 434 -19.63 10.78 -27.66
C ASN A 434 -19.36 9.51 -28.47
N LYS A 435 -18.18 9.40 -29.11
CA LYS A 435 -17.80 8.17 -29.81
C LYS A 435 -17.80 6.95 -28.88
N TYR A 436 -17.23 7.09 -27.68
CA TYR A 436 -17.25 6.01 -26.69
C TYR A 436 -18.68 5.68 -26.25
N ILE A 437 -19.52 6.70 -26.01
CA ILE A 437 -20.93 6.49 -25.64
C ILE A 437 -21.68 5.75 -26.76
N ASP A 438 -21.51 6.16 -28.01
CA ASP A 438 -22.22 5.60 -29.17
C ASP A 438 -21.78 4.17 -29.50
N GLU A 439 -20.49 3.86 -29.34
CA GLU A 439 -19.96 2.53 -29.65
C GLU A 439 -20.11 1.52 -28.50
N ILE A 440 -20.24 1.99 -27.25
CA ILE A 440 -20.17 1.12 -26.07
C ILE A 440 -21.38 1.26 -25.16
N VAL A 441 -21.72 2.46 -24.75
CA VAL A 441 -22.77 2.68 -23.74
C VAL A 441 -24.16 2.48 -24.33
N ALA A 442 -24.45 3.10 -25.48
CA ALA A 442 -25.75 3.03 -26.13
C ALA A 442 -26.10 1.62 -26.63
N PRO A 443 -25.18 0.84 -27.26
CA PRO A 443 -25.48 -0.53 -27.69
C PRO A 443 -25.76 -1.50 -26.53
N LEU A 444 -25.30 -1.18 -25.32
CA LEU A 444 -25.60 -1.94 -24.10
C LEU A 444 -26.95 -1.58 -23.47
N GLY A 445 -27.71 -0.65 -24.07
CA GLY A 445 -29.01 -0.21 -23.56
C GLY A 445 -28.94 0.49 -22.20
N LEU A 446 -27.79 1.11 -21.88
CA LEU A 446 -27.59 1.79 -20.60
C LEU A 446 -28.22 3.19 -20.62
N GLU A 447 -28.61 3.68 -19.44
CA GLU A 447 -29.09 5.05 -19.26
C GLU A 447 -27.94 6.05 -19.43
N SER A 448 -27.65 6.40 -20.68
CA SER A 448 -26.50 7.20 -21.07
C SER A 448 -26.59 8.64 -20.56
N ILE A 449 -25.48 9.15 -20.02
CA ILE A 449 -25.30 10.55 -19.63
C ILE A 449 -24.49 11.24 -20.73
N ARG A 450 -25.18 12.02 -21.59
CA ARG A 450 -24.59 12.60 -22.81
C ARG A 450 -24.23 14.08 -22.68
N ASP A 451 -25.05 14.87 -22.02
CA ASP A 451 -24.85 16.29 -21.84
C ASP A 451 -24.03 16.62 -20.58
N ASP A 452 -23.47 17.83 -20.57
CA ASP A 452 -22.65 18.31 -19.45
C ASP A 452 -23.50 18.65 -18.22
N ALA A 453 -24.76 19.05 -18.41
CA ALA A 453 -25.69 19.35 -17.32
C ALA A 453 -25.98 18.11 -16.46
N GLY A 454 -26.21 16.96 -17.10
CA GLY A 454 -26.45 15.66 -16.46
C GLY A 454 -25.22 15.12 -15.75
N ARG A 455 -24.00 15.50 -16.18
CA ARG A 455 -22.77 15.21 -15.44
C ARG A 455 -22.55 16.19 -14.29
N ALA A 456 -22.85 17.47 -14.48
CA ALA A 456 -22.58 18.54 -13.53
C ALA A 456 -23.20 18.28 -12.15
N LYS A 457 -24.40 17.68 -12.10
CA LYS A 457 -25.05 17.34 -10.83
C LYS A 457 -24.28 16.33 -9.98
N PHE A 458 -23.43 15.49 -10.59
CA PHE A 458 -22.53 14.60 -9.85
C PHE A 458 -21.24 15.29 -9.40
N TYR A 459 -21.27 16.63 -9.30
CA TYR A 459 -20.10 17.47 -9.07
C TYR A 459 -18.98 17.20 -10.09
N SER A 460 -19.39 16.77 -11.29
CA SER A 460 -18.46 16.50 -12.37
C SER A 460 -17.99 17.83 -12.94
N ARG A 461 -16.70 18.09 -12.80
CA ARG A 461 -15.98 19.11 -13.58
C ARG A 461 -15.05 18.46 -14.62
N GLY A 462 -15.33 17.21 -15.00
CA GLY A 462 -14.58 16.43 -15.99
C GLY A 462 -13.05 16.60 -15.88
N ASN A 463 -12.36 16.54 -17.01
CA ASN A 463 -11.00 17.03 -17.08
C ASN A 463 -10.97 18.55 -16.83
N PHE A 464 -10.71 18.94 -15.58
CA PHE A 464 -10.38 20.31 -15.15
C PHE A 464 -9.28 21.00 -15.99
N TYR A 465 -8.61 20.26 -16.88
CA TYR A 465 -7.49 20.70 -17.71
C TYR A 465 -7.82 20.86 -19.19
N ALA A 466 -9.06 20.56 -19.62
CA ALA A 466 -9.53 21.03 -20.92
C ALA A 466 -9.92 22.50 -20.76
N LYS A 467 -8.94 23.37 -20.99
CA LYS A 467 -9.19 24.79 -21.29
C LYS A 467 -9.62 24.94 -22.74
#